data_AF-A0A5X6ESY1-F1
#
_entry.id   AF-A0A5X6ESY1-F1
#
_cell.length_a   1.000
_cell.length_b   1.000
_cell.length_c   1.000
_cell.angle_alpha   90.00
_cell.angle_beta   90.00
_cell.angle_gamma   90.00
#
_symmetry.space_group_name_H-M   'P 1'
#
loop_
_entity.id
_entity.type
_entity.pdbx_description
1 polymer ?
#
loop_
_entity_poly.entity_id
_entity_poly.type
_entity_poly.pdbx_seq_one_letter_code
_entity_poly.pdbx_strand_id
1 'polypeptide(L)'
;LTQDYRDYAEYCQVAEETGDPEMKQAMYILDQFFPLPERLKTLRLQRVENERGADVTVCTAHRSKGLEWDVVALYDDFADILDPDMPVDRRDDELNLLYVAATRARRLLVPDPVIREILAQPPAEDILVRPTGGDINGTGDDTDESGEDRDVA
;
A
#
# COMPACT_ATOMS: atom_id res chain seq x y z
N LEU A 1 -20.26 -31.25 -8.48
CA LEU A 1 -19.89 -30.50 -7.27
C LEU A 1 -19.87 -31.51 -6.15
N THR A 2 -18.68 -31.94 -5.74
CA THR A 2 -18.50 -32.76 -4.55
C THR A 2 -18.80 -31.87 -3.36
N GLN A 3 -19.62 -32.34 -2.42
CA GLN A 3 -19.97 -31.57 -1.24
C GLN A 3 -18.92 -31.86 -0.16
N ASP A 4 -18.04 -30.90 0.10
CA ASP A 4 -16.91 -31.06 1.02
C ASP A 4 -17.33 -30.97 2.50
N TYR A 5 -18.53 -30.43 2.79
CA TYR A 5 -19.09 -30.24 4.13
C TYR A 5 -20.59 -30.59 4.15
N ARG A 6 -21.06 -31.27 5.20
CA ARG A 6 -22.45 -31.68 5.41
C ARG A 6 -23.42 -30.52 5.35
N ASP A 7 -23.10 -29.41 6.01
CA ASP A 7 -23.91 -28.20 6.08
C ASP A 7 -23.07 -26.96 6.37
N TYR A 8 -23.71 -25.79 6.34
CA TYR A 8 -23.04 -24.51 6.62
C TYR A 8 -22.53 -24.40 8.06
N ALA A 9 -23.16 -25.09 9.02
CA ALA A 9 -22.71 -25.06 10.42
C ALA A 9 -21.38 -25.81 10.57
N GLU A 10 -21.23 -26.96 9.92
CA GLU A 10 -19.94 -27.66 9.86
C GLU A 10 -18.86 -26.80 9.18
N TYR A 11 -19.19 -26.09 8.09
CA TYR A 11 -18.26 -25.16 7.46
C TYR A 11 -17.77 -24.07 8.43
N CYS A 12 -18.68 -23.46 9.19
CA CYS A 12 -18.34 -22.43 10.18
C CYS A 12 -17.44 -22.99 11.29
N GLN A 13 -17.76 -24.18 11.80
CA GLN A 13 -16.95 -24.83 12.83
C GLN A 13 -15.53 -25.10 12.31
N VAL A 14 -15.39 -25.63 11.10
CA VAL A 14 -14.07 -25.89 10.50
C VAL A 14 -13.30 -24.59 10.26
N ALA A 15 -13.97 -23.50 9.85
CA ALA A 15 -13.33 -22.20 9.66
C ALA A 15 -12.80 -21.63 10.99
N GLU A 16 -13.52 -21.82 12.09
CA GLU A 16 -13.11 -21.41 13.43
C GLU A 16 -11.92 -22.25 13.94
N GLU A 17 -11.99 -23.57 13.77
CA GLU A 17 -10.97 -24.50 14.24
C GLU A 17 -9.64 -24.39 13.46
N THR A 18 -9.72 -24.30 12.13
CA THR A 18 -8.53 -24.20 11.26
C THR A 18 -7.96 -22.78 11.22
N GLY A 19 -8.81 -21.79 11.49
CA GLY A 19 -8.46 -20.39 11.36
C GLY A 19 -8.24 -19.93 9.92
N ASP A 20 -8.66 -20.72 8.92
CA ASP A 20 -8.41 -20.49 7.49
C ASP A 20 -8.92 -19.10 7.04
N PRO A 21 -8.03 -18.24 6.49
CA PRO A 21 -8.40 -16.91 6.03
C PRO A 21 -9.44 -16.90 4.90
N GLU A 22 -9.37 -17.84 3.96
CA GLU A 22 -10.31 -17.94 2.84
C GLU A 22 -11.70 -18.32 3.34
N MET A 23 -11.77 -19.27 4.27
CA MET A 23 -13.05 -19.68 4.85
C MET A 23 -13.70 -18.54 5.65
N LYS A 24 -12.91 -17.84 6.47
CA LYS A 24 -13.38 -16.67 7.21
C LYS A 24 -13.84 -15.55 6.29
N GLN A 25 -13.13 -15.32 5.18
CA GLN A 25 -13.54 -14.35 4.17
C GLN A 25 -14.87 -14.73 3.52
N ALA A 26 -15.07 -16.00 3.17
CA ALA A 26 -16.32 -16.48 2.61
C ALA A 26 -17.50 -16.29 3.59
N MET A 27 -17.30 -16.59 4.88
CA MET A 27 -18.29 -16.30 5.93
C MET A 27 -18.62 -14.82 6.02
N TYR A 28 -17.59 -13.97 6.10
CA TYR A 28 -17.75 -12.52 6.15
C TYR A 28 -18.55 -11.98 4.96
N ILE A 29 -18.27 -12.47 3.74
CA ILE A 29 -19.00 -12.05 2.54
C ILE A 29 -20.48 -12.46 2.62
N LEU A 30 -20.77 -13.68 3.09
CA LEU A 30 -22.15 -14.16 3.22
C LEU A 30 -22.93 -13.34 4.26
N ASP A 31 -22.30 -12.97 5.37
CA ASP A 31 -22.90 -12.19 6.44
C ASP A 31 -23.14 -10.73 6.02
N GLN A 32 -22.13 -10.08 5.44
CA GLN A 32 -22.23 -8.66 5.06
C GLN A 32 -23.16 -8.42 3.86
N PHE A 33 -23.17 -9.35 2.90
CA PHE A 33 -23.82 -9.13 1.61
C PHE A 33 -25.06 -10.01 1.40
N PHE A 34 -25.74 -10.39 2.48
CA PHE A 34 -26.98 -11.15 2.39
C PHE A 34 -28.13 -10.36 1.70
N PRO A 35 -28.98 -11.00 0.88
CA PRO A 35 -28.81 -12.34 0.32
C PRO A 35 -27.91 -12.29 -0.94
N LEU A 36 -26.78 -13.01 -0.86
CA LEU A 36 -25.71 -12.95 -1.87
C LEU A 36 -26.16 -13.37 -3.29
N PRO A 37 -26.97 -14.43 -3.48
CA PRO A 37 -27.41 -14.83 -4.83
C PRO A 37 -28.16 -13.74 -5.60
N GLU A 38 -29.03 -13.00 -4.94
CA GLU A 38 -29.85 -11.93 -5.50
C GLU A 38 -28.99 -10.70 -5.82
N ARG A 39 -28.04 -10.35 -4.95
CA ARG A 39 -27.07 -9.29 -5.22
C ARG A 39 -26.20 -9.65 -6.43
N LEU A 40 -25.71 -10.89 -6.49
CA LEU A 40 -24.90 -11.36 -7.61
C LEU A 40 -25.70 -11.41 -8.92
N LYS A 41 -26.98 -11.80 -8.85
CA LYS A 41 -27.90 -11.74 -10.01
C LYS A 41 -28.04 -10.30 -10.51
N THR A 42 -28.17 -9.34 -9.60
CA THR A 42 -28.26 -7.91 -9.94
C THR A 42 -26.98 -7.44 -10.64
N LEU A 43 -25.80 -7.73 -10.08
CA LEU A 43 -24.52 -7.39 -10.69
C LEU A 43 -24.36 -7.99 -12.10
N ARG A 44 -24.78 -9.24 -12.29
CA ARG A 44 -24.73 -9.91 -13.60
C ARG A 44 -25.66 -9.26 -14.63
N LEU A 45 -26.82 -8.76 -14.21
CA LEU A 45 -27.76 -8.07 -15.09
C LEU A 45 -27.30 -6.66 -15.47
N GLN A 46 -26.51 -6.01 -14.62
CA GLN A 46 -25.96 -4.66 -14.87
C GLN A 46 -24.62 -4.68 -15.60
N ARG A 47 -24.01 -5.87 -15.78
CA ARG A 47 -22.77 -6.01 -16.53
C ARG A 47 -23.00 -5.64 -18.00
N VAL A 48 -22.04 -4.88 -18.54
CA VAL A 48 -21.92 -4.62 -19.98
C VAL A 48 -20.69 -5.33 -20.56
N GLU A 49 -20.71 -5.61 -21.86
CA GLU A 49 -19.57 -6.21 -22.57
C GLU A 49 -18.58 -5.16 -23.08
N ASN A 50 -19.06 -3.96 -23.38
CA ASN A 50 -18.24 -2.85 -23.85
C ASN A 50 -18.07 -1.82 -22.73
N GLU A 51 -16.81 -1.50 -22.41
CA GLU A 51 -16.46 -0.52 -21.39
C GLU A 51 -17.11 0.86 -21.64
N ARG A 52 -17.30 1.26 -22.89
CA ARG A 52 -17.97 2.53 -23.22
C ARG A 52 -19.43 2.61 -22.77
N GLY A 53 -20.05 1.46 -22.51
CA GLY A 53 -21.40 1.37 -21.97
C GLY A 53 -21.44 1.23 -20.45
N ALA A 54 -20.30 1.21 -19.77
CA ALA A 54 -20.23 1.08 -18.32
C ALA A 54 -20.29 2.45 -17.65
N ASP A 55 -21.14 2.59 -16.63
CA ASP A 55 -21.10 3.76 -15.76
C ASP A 55 -19.86 3.73 -14.84
N VAL A 56 -19.42 2.53 -14.46
CA VAL A 56 -18.24 2.28 -13.62
C VAL A 56 -17.52 1.02 -14.08
N THR A 57 -16.20 1.10 -14.24
CA THR A 57 -15.32 -0.06 -14.45
C THR A 57 -14.67 -0.44 -13.12
N VAL A 58 -14.91 -1.67 -12.65
CA VAL A 58 -14.23 -2.24 -11.49
C VAL A 58 -13.18 -3.24 -11.98
N CYS A 59 -11.92 -3.04 -11.58
CA CYS A 59 -10.83 -3.97 -11.90
C CYS A 59 -9.81 -3.99 -10.75
N THR A 60 -8.97 -5.02 -10.73
CA THR A 60 -7.84 -5.06 -9.80
C THR A 60 -6.73 -4.12 -10.27
N ALA A 61 -5.91 -3.61 -9.35
CA ALA A 61 -4.75 -2.77 -9.66
C ALA A 61 -3.86 -3.41 -10.76
N HIS A 62 -3.61 -4.71 -10.66
CA HIS A 62 -2.85 -5.46 -11.68
C HIS A 62 -3.51 -5.44 -13.07
N ARG A 63 -4.84 -5.62 -13.14
CA ARG A 63 -5.59 -5.62 -14.40
C ARG A 63 -5.68 -4.23 -15.03
N SER A 64 -5.46 -3.18 -14.24
CA SER A 64 -5.48 -1.80 -14.72
C SER A 64 -4.25 -1.40 -15.55
N LYS A 65 -3.17 -2.21 -15.53
CA LYS A 65 -1.90 -1.90 -16.20
C LYS A 65 -2.11 -1.62 -17.69
N GLY A 66 -1.67 -0.45 -18.15
CA GLY A 66 -1.80 -0.03 -19.55
C GLY A 66 -3.17 0.56 -19.91
N LEU A 67 -4.10 0.63 -18.96
CA LEU A 67 -5.37 1.34 -19.09
C LEU A 67 -5.26 2.71 -18.39
N GLU A 68 -6.18 3.61 -18.71
CA GLU A 68 -6.27 4.94 -18.10
C GLU A 68 -7.73 5.42 -18.11
N TRP A 69 -8.13 6.17 -17.08
CA TRP A 69 -9.47 6.76 -16.95
C TRP A 69 -9.38 8.22 -16.50
N ASP A 70 -10.37 9.04 -16.83
CA ASP A 70 -10.41 10.44 -16.39
C ASP A 70 -10.48 10.54 -14.85
N VAL A 71 -11.21 9.63 -14.21
CA VAL A 71 -11.34 9.53 -12.76
C VAL A 71 -11.04 8.10 -12.32
N VAL A 72 -10.17 7.95 -11.32
CA VAL A 72 -9.88 6.65 -10.68
C VAL A 72 -10.07 6.80 -9.18
N ALA A 73 -10.78 5.85 -8.58
CA ALA A 73 -10.86 5.72 -7.13
C ALA A 73 -10.14 4.45 -6.70
N LEU A 74 -9.17 4.61 -5.80
CA LEU A 74 -8.51 3.49 -5.14
C LEU A 74 -9.29 3.14 -3.88
N TYR A 75 -9.51 1.85 -3.67
CA TYR A 75 -10.18 1.33 -2.47
C TYR A 75 -9.15 1.03 -1.37
N ASP A 76 -9.65 0.67 -0.20
CA ASP A 76 -8.90 0.48 1.04
C ASP A 76 -8.23 -0.90 1.17
N ASP A 77 -8.00 -1.58 0.05
CA ASP A 77 -7.47 -2.95 -0.02
C ASP A 77 -5.96 -3.03 -0.31
N PHE A 78 -5.26 -1.90 -0.43
CA PHE A 78 -3.80 -1.86 -0.54
C PHE A 78 -3.12 -2.18 0.79
N ALA A 79 -1.96 -2.85 0.72
CA ALA A 79 -1.15 -3.09 1.91
C ALA A 79 -0.62 -1.77 2.49
N ASP A 80 -0.48 -1.71 3.82
CA ASP A 80 0.13 -0.57 4.49
C ASP A 80 1.66 -0.57 4.24
N ILE A 81 2.09 0.10 3.18
CA ILE A 81 3.52 0.24 2.84
C ILE A 81 4.30 1.13 3.81
N LEU A 82 3.62 1.77 4.78
CA LEU A 82 4.24 2.57 5.83
C LEU A 82 4.59 1.74 7.06
N ASP A 83 4.09 0.51 7.16
CA ASP A 83 4.43 -0.45 8.20
C ASP A 83 5.97 -0.63 8.29
N PRO A 84 6.62 -0.29 9.42
CA PRO A 84 8.07 -0.43 9.57
C PRO A 84 8.54 -1.90 9.53
N ASP A 85 7.67 -2.85 9.86
CA ASP A 85 7.99 -4.27 9.91
C ASP A 85 7.84 -4.96 8.53
N MET A 86 7.30 -4.26 7.53
CA MET A 86 7.17 -4.79 6.17
C MET A 86 8.56 -4.98 5.50
N PRO A 87 8.88 -6.19 4.99
CA PRO A 87 10.12 -6.44 4.25
C PRO A 87 10.27 -5.51 3.05
N VAL A 88 11.49 -5.03 2.80
CA VAL A 88 11.79 -4.04 1.74
C VAL A 88 11.29 -4.50 0.37
N ASP A 89 11.62 -5.73 -0.05
CA ASP A 89 11.20 -6.25 -1.35
C ASP A 89 9.68 -6.24 -1.53
N ARG A 90 8.94 -6.60 -0.47
CA ARG A 90 7.47 -6.57 -0.47
C ARG A 90 6.95 -5.14 -0.52
N ARG A 91 7.57 -4.23 0.22
CA ARG A 91 7.20 -2.81 0.21
C ARG A 91 7.39 -2.21 -1.17
N ASP A 92 8.49 -2.53 -1.84
CA ASP A 92 8.79 -2.05 -3.19
C ASP A 92 7.77 -2.58 -4.20
N ASP A 93 7.40 -3.86 -4.12
CA ASP A 93 6.36 -4.46 -4.98
C ASP A 93 4.99 -3.78 -4.78
N GLU A 94 4.57 -3.57 -3.53
CA GLU A 94 3.30 -2.90 -3.20
C GLU A 94 3.31 -1.43 -3.60
N LEU A 95 4.42 -0.72 -3.38
CA LEU A 95 4.59 0.66 -3.81
C LEU A 95 4.51 0.79 -5.34
N ASN A 96 5.13 -0.15 -6.07
CA ASN A 96 5.05 -0.19 -7.53
C ASN A 96 3.60 -0.46 -8.01
N LEU A 97 2.87 -1.35 -7.33
CA LEU A 97 1.47 -1.63 -7.65
C LEU A 97 0.57 -0.42 -7.39
N LEU A 98 0.76 0.25 -6.24
CA LEU A 98 0.05 1.48 -5.89
C LEU A 98 0.35 2.61 -6.89
N TYR A 99 1.62 2.77 -7.27
CA TYR A 99 2.04 3.69 -8.31
C TYR A 99 1.35 3.41 -9.65
N VAL A 100 1.30 2.13 -10.07
CA VAL A 100 0.56 1.74 -11.28
C VAL A 100 -0.89 2.15 -11.15
N ALA A 101 -1.58 1.79 -10.07
CA ALA A 101 -2.99 2.09 -9.88
C ALA A 101 -3.30 3.60 -9.84
N ALA A 102 -2.49 4.38 -9.10
CA ALA A 102 -2.64 5.82 -8.98
C ALA A 102 -2.44 6.54 -10.33
N THR A 103 -1.44 6.12 -11.11
CA THR A 103 -1.14 6.71 -12.43
C THR A 103 -2.13 6.33 -13.53
N ARG A 104 -3.14 5.49 -13.24
CA ARG A 104 -4.24 5.26 -14.19
C ARG A 104 -5.17 6.48 -14.27
N ALA A 105 -5.15 7.37 -13.28
CA ALA A 105 -5.95 8.59 -13.25
C ALA A 105 -5.37 9.66 -14.18
N ARG A 106 -6.18 10.16 -15.13
CA ARG A 106 -5.77 11.24 -16.05
C ARG A 106 -6.10 12.63 -15.52
N ARG A 107 -7.16 12.77 -14.71
CA ARG A 107 -7.62 14.07 -14.20
C ARG A 107 -7.83 14.08 -12.69
N LEU A 108 -8.47 13.04 -12.14
CA LEU A 108 -8.79 12.98 -10.72
C LEU A 108 -8.48 11.60 -10.14
N LEU A 109 -7.68 11.59 -9.09
CA LEU A 109 -7.45 10.44 -8.23
C LEU A 109 -8.23 10.63 -6.93
N VAL A 110 -9.09 9.67 -6.58
CA VAL A 110 -9.63 9.55 -5.22
C VAL A 110 -8.71 8.60 -4.46
N PRO A 111 -7.90 9.11 -3.52
CA PRO A 111 -6.87 8.32 -2.88
C PRO A 111 -7.47 7.39 -1.82
N ASP A 112 -6.84 6.23 -1.69
CA ASP A 112 -7.01 5.31 -0.57
C ASP A 112 -6.35 5.88 0.71
N PRO A 113 -6.53 5.24 1.89
CA PRO A 113 -5.95 5.72 3.13
C PRO A 113 -4.41 5.88 3.09
N VAL A 114 -3.68 4.98 2.42
CA VAL A 114 -2.22 5.01 2.37
C VAL A 114 -1.73 6.23 1.62
N ILE A 115 -2.27 6.52 0.44
CA ILE A 115 -1.90 7.74 -0.30
C ILE A 115 -2.28 8.99 0.49
N ARG A 116 -3.41 9.01 1.19
CA ARG A 116 -3.78 10.16 2.03
C ARG A 116 -2.76 10.43 3.11
N GLU A 117 -2.24 9.38 3.74
CA GLU A 117 -1.19 9.50 4.75
C GLU A 117 0.11 10.03 4.15
N ILE A 118 0.53 9.52 2.99
CA ILE A 118 1.70 10.02 2.26
C ILE A 118 1.55 11.50 1.90
N LEU A 119 0.38 11.91 1.41
CA LEU A 119 0.10 13.30 1.04
C LEU A 119 -0.01 14.24 2.25
N ALA A 120 -0.24 13.71 3.45
CA ALA A 120 -0.27 14.49 4.68
C ALA A 120 1.14 14.77 5.23
N GLN A 121 2.17 14.09 4.72
CA GLN A 121 3.56 14.36 5.07
C GLN A 121 4.02 15.69 4.46
N PRO A 122 5.00 16.37 5.10
CA PRO A 122 5.59 17.57 4.53
C PRO A 122 6.18 17.29 3.14
N PRO A 123 6.26 18.30 2.27
CA PRO A 123 6.89 18.17 0.95
C PRO A 123 8.29 17.56 1.06
N ALA A 124 8.69 16.79 0.05
CA ALA A 124 9.99 16.14 0.05
C ALA A 124 11.14 17.17 0.19
N GLU A 125 10.98 18.38 -0.35
CA GLU A 125 11.94 19.47 -0.16
C GLU A 125 12.16 19.87 1.30
N ASP A 126 11.14 19.75 2.17
CA ASP A 126 11.22 20.09 3.58
C ASP A 126 11.80 18.94 4.42
N ILE A 127 11.62 17.70 3.96
CA ILE A 127 12.20 16.49 4.58
C ILE A 127 13.70 16.38 4.24
N LEU A 128 14.09 16.78 3.03
CA LEU A 128 15.45 16.63 2.51
C LEU A 128 16.38 17.81 2.85
N VAL A 129 15.96 18.76 3.69
CA VAL A 129 16.88 19.73 4.31
C VAL A 129 17.81 18.98 5.27
N ARG A 130 18.84 18.37 4.70
CA ARG A 130 20.04 17.96 5.44
C ARG A 130 20.62 19.22 6.09
N PRO A 131 21.06 19.17 7.35
CA PRO A 131 21.90 20.24 7.89
C PRO A 131 23.17 20.29 7.04
N THR A 132 23.21 21.24 6.11
CA THR A 132 24.40 21.63 5.38
C THR A 132 24.90 22.91 6.04
N GLY A 133 26.13 22.89 6.54
CA GLY A 133 26.81 24.07 7.07
C GLY A 133 27.08 24.03 8.57
N GLY A 134 27.88 23.06 9.00
CA GLY A 134 28.71 23.21 10.20
C GLY A 134 30.12 23.60 9.80
N ASP A 135 30.31 24.80 9.23
CA ASP A 135 31.62 25.42 9.07
C ASP A 135 31.52 26.86 9.56
N ILE A 136 32.17 27.18 10.68
CA ILE A 136 33.11 28.31 10.80
C ILE A 136 33.90 28.25 12.12
N ASN A 137 35.23 28.27 11.97
CA ASN A 137 36.27 28.76 12.87
C ASN A 137 36.51 27.95 14.16
N GLY A 138 37.69 27.41 14.42
CA GLY A 138 39.01 27.98 14.15
C GLY A 138 39.61 28.43 15.47
N THR A 139 40.21 27.51 16.23
CA THR A 139 41.21 27.82 17.26
C THR A 139 42.10 26.59 17.38
N GLY A 140 43.28 26.67 16.78
CA GLY A 140 44.38 25.79 17.15
C GLY A 140 44.76 26.14 18.58
N ASP A 141 44.79 25.12 19.43
CA ASP A 141 45.40 25.17 20.74
C ASP A 141 46.42 24.04 20.78
N ASP A 142 47.60 24.32 20.24
CA ASP A 142 48.79 23.51 20.42
C ASP A 142 49.37 23.87 21.79
N THR A 143 48.98 23.13 22.81
CA THR A 143 49.75 22.99 24.05
C THR A 143 50.34 21.58 24.08
N ASP A 144 51.65 21.47 23.90
CA ASP A 144 52.51 21.00 24.99
C ASP A 144 53.99 21.24 24.64
N GLU A 145 54.60 22.17 25.39
CA GLU A 145 56.03 22.27 25.61
C GLU A 145 56.50 21.06 26.43
N SER A 146 57.38 20.24 25.86
CA SER A 146 58.32 19.44 26.66
C SER A 146 59.60 19.24 25.87
N GLY A 147 60.71 19.67 26.47
CA GLY A 147 62.00 19.90 25.81
C GLY A 147 62.78 18.65 25.44
N GLU A 148 63.83 18.88 24.64
CA GLU A 148 65.20 18.51 25.01
C GLU A 148 66.20 19.23 24.09
N ASP A 149 67.05 20.06 24.70
CA ASP A 149 68.31 20.53 24.15
C ASP A 149 69.20 19.33 23.79
N ARG A 150 69.89 19.40 22.64
CA ARG A 150 71.36 19.32 22.61
C ARG A 150 71.97 19.62 21.25
N ASP A 151 73.02 20.41 21.36
CA ASP A 151 73.91 20.94 20.34
C ASP A 151 74.65 19.90 19.49
N VAL A 152 75.04 20.42 18.33
CA VAL A 152 75.84 19.84 17.26
C VAL A 152 77.33 19.85 17.62
N ALA A 153 77.98 18.69 17.53
CA ALA A 153 79.38 18.52 17.10
C ALA A 153 79.64 17.06 16.71
#